data_AF-A0A9E4QY37-F1
#
_entry.id   AF-A0A9E4QY37-F1
#
_cell.length_a   1.000
_cell.length_b   1.000
_cell.length_c   1.000
_cell.angle_alpha   90.00
_cell.angle_beta   90.00
_cell.angle_gamma   90.00
#
_symmetry.space_group_name_H-M   'P 1'
#
loop_
_entity.id
_entity.type
_entity.pdbx_description
1 polymer ?
#
loop_
_entity_poly.entity_id
_entity_poly.type
_entity_poly.pdbx_seq_one_letter_code
_entity_poly.pdbx_strand_id
1 'polypeptide(L)'
;MTQPVQTEQPPDPGEELQKQPQYIRLWRVSVRLEYASLAAIAVFAGSVAIAFILLGLGEDDITGSWGYPMLWVISGLRASSVILPIPGGGLTIAAGATMDPLWGIPVPIAVGVTAGSAESLGEFTGYWAGVNSGKLMEGRRLYEVIRRWIKKAPFPTMFVMAFAPSPLFDVAGIAAGAARVPIRIFYPAILLGKIGRGILMAAAGFYASDFLIDLFDTLELQFVSDLLDSWLWRAIIGIVALISIAVLVVALREARKRNLI
;
A
#
# COMPACT_ATOMS: atom_id res chain seq x y z
N MET A 1 -48.36 50.02 16.40
CA MET A 1 -47.13 49.65 17.12
C MET A 1 -46.47 48.51 16.35
N THR A 2 -45.54 48.82 15.45
CA THR A 2 -44.73 47.83 14.74
C THR A 2 -43.57 47.45 15.64
N GLN A 3 -43.44 46.16 15.99
CA GLN A 3 -42.29 45.68 16.75
C GLN A 3 -41.03 45.77 15.89
N PRO A 4 -39.86 46.14 16.45
CA PRO A 4 -38.62 46.19 15.69
C PRO A 4 -38.18 44.78 15.28
N VAL A 5 -37.83 44.62 14.00
CA VAL A 5 -37.23 43.40 13.46
C VAL A 5 -35.87 43.20 14.13
N GLN A 6 -35.74 42.14 14.93
CA GLN A 6 -34.45 41.71 15.44
C GLN A 6 -33.63 41.19 14.26
N THR A 7 -32.60 41.92 13.86
CA THR A 7 -31.55 41.38 12.99
C THR A 7 -30.79 40.33 13.80
N GLU A 8 -31.07 39.05 13.54
CA GLU A 8 -30.22 37.96 14.01
C GLU A 8 -28.80 38.21 13.51
N GLN A 9 -27.89 38.40 14.46
CA GLN A 9 -26.48 38.53 14.18
C GLN A 9 -26.00 37.19 13.61
N PRO A 10 -25.29 37.17 12.47
CA PRO A 10 -24.83 35.92 11.87
C PRO A 10 -24.02 35.13 12.91
N PRO A 11 -24.24 33.81 13.01
CA PRO A 11 -23.59 32.99 14.02
C PRO A 11 -22.07 33.15 13.96
N ASP A 12 -21.43 33.21 15.12
CA ASP A 12 -19.98 33.32 15.22
C ASP A 12 -19.34 32.12 14.47
N PRO A 13 -18.44 32.35 13.50
CA PRO A 13 -17.74 31.29 12.77
C PRO A 13 -17.07 30.25 13.69
N GLY A 14 -16.66 30.66 14.90
CA GLY A 14 -16.12 29.76 15.92
C GLY A 14 -17.14 28.76 16.46
N GLU A 15 -18.40 29.14 16.56
CA GLU A 15 -19.49 28.33 17.10
C GLU A 15 -19.98 27.27 16.08
N GLU A 16 -19.95 27.60 14.79
CA GLU A 16 -20.21 26.66 13.69
C GLU A 16 -19.12 25.60 13.56
N LEU A 17 -17.86 25.96 13.80
CA LEU A 17 -16.74 25.02 13.84
C LEU A 17 -16.86 24.03 15.00
N GLN A 18 -17.46 24.45 16.12
CA GLN A 18 -17.70 23.61 17.30
C GLN A 18 -18.87 22.64 17.12
N LYS A 19 -19.87 23.00 16.29
CA LYS A 19 -21.03 22.17 15.96
C LYS A 19 -20.79 21.14 14.85
N GLN A 20 -19.60 21.15 14.22
CA GLN A 20 -19.30 20.14 13.21
C GLN A 20 -19.24 18.75 13.85
N PRO A 21 -20.07 17.80 13.38
CA PRO A 21 -20.09 16.48 13.98
C PRO A 21 -18.72 15.81 13.85
N GLN A 22 -18.27 15.16 14.93
CA GLN A 22 -16.89 14.69 15.09
C GLN A 22 -16.36 13.86 13.91
N TYR A 23 -17.24 13.19 13.15
CA TYR A 23 -16.88 12.46 11.95
C TYR A 23 -16.32 13.34 10.82
N ILE A 24 -16.74 14.60 10.66
CA ILE A 24 -16.22 15.50 9.62
C ILE A 24 -14.79 15.94 9.93
N ARG A 25 -14.48 16.14 11.22
CA ARG A 25 -13.14 16.52 11.68
C ARG A 25 -12.17 15.35 11.50
N LEU A 26 -12.58 14.14 11.88
CA LEU A 26 -11.81 12.91 11.68
C LEU A 26 -11.61 12.59 10.20
N TRP A 27 -12.65 12.75 9.38
CA TRP A 27 -12.59 12.55 7.93
C TRP A 27 -11.64 13.54 7.23
N ARG A 28 -11.63 14.81 7.62
CA ARG A 28 -10.69 15.80 7.06
C ARG A 28 -9.23 15.52 7.44
N VAL A 29 -8.99 14.96 8.63
CA VAL A 29 -7.64 14.58 9.08
C VAL A 29 -7.16 13.32 8.37
N SER A 30 -8.03 12.30 8.20
CA SER A 30 -7.68 11.09 7.45
C SER A 30 -7.35 11.40 5.99
N VAL A 31 -8.14 12.24 5.33
CA VAL A 31 -7.88 12.68 3.94
C VAL A 31 -6.53 13.42 3.82
N ARG A 32 -6.15 14.26 4.80
CA ARG A 32 -4.84 14.94 4.79
C ARG A 32 -3.66 13.98 4.99
N LEU A 33 -3.82 12.95 5.81
CA LEU A 33 -2.80 11.92 6.04
C LEU A 33 -2.67 10.96 4.84
N GLU A 34 -3.74 10.73 4.09
CA GLU A 34 -3.74 9.99 2.82
C GLU A 34 -2.89 10.73 1.76
N TYR A 35 -3.15 12.02 1.52
CA TYR A 35 -2.32 12.79 0.58
C TYR A 35 -0.87 12.92 1.03
N ALA A 36 -0.62 13.02 2.35
CA ALA A 36 0.73 13.09 2.89
C ALA A 36 1.49 11.75 2.72
N SER A 37 0.83 10.61 2.89
CA SER A 37 1.45 9.29 2.69
C SER A 37 1.67 8.98 1.22
N LEU A 38 0.74 9.33 0.33
CA LEU A 38 0.93 9.27 -1.13
C LEU A 38 2.11 10.14 -1.59
N ALA A 39 2.16 11.37 -1.08
CA ALA A 39 3.28 12.26 -1.32
C ALA A 39 4.58 11.62 -0.79
N ALA A 40 4.60 11.09 0.44
CA ALA A 40 5.78 10.44 1.01
C ALA A 40 6.27 9.22 0.20
N ILE A 41 5.36 8.36 -0.27
CA ILE A 41 5.71 7.21 -1.12
C ILE A 41 6.25 7.69 -2.47
N ALA A 42 5.64 8.71 -3.07
CA ALA A 42 6.13 9.30 -4.31
C ALA A 42 7.51 9.98 -4.12
N VAL A 43 7.74 10.66 -2.99
CA VAL A 43 9.06 11.19 -2.62
C VAL A 43 10.05 10.06 -2.53
N PHE A 44 9.70 9.01 -1.79
CA PHE A 44 10.59 7.90 -1.51
C PHE A 44 10.98 7.21 -2.83
N ALA A 45 9.99 6.83 -3.64
CA ALA A 45 10.20 6.23 -4.94
C ALA A 45 11.03 7.14 -5.87
N GLY A 46 10.71 8.44 -5.93
CA GLY A 46 11.46 9.41 -6.72
C GLY A 46 12.90 9.62 -6.23
N SER A 47 13.11 9.67 -4.92
CA SER A 47 14.43 9.83 -4.31
C SER A 47 15.31 8.61 -4.51
N VAL A 48 14.73 7.41 -4.48
CA VAL A 48 15.42 6.16 -4.81
C VAL A 48 15.76 6.13 -6.29
N ALA A 49 14.83 6.46 -7.18
CA ALA A 49 15.12 6.54 -8.62
C ALA A 49 16.27 7.53 -8.93
N ILE A 50 16.27 8.70 -8.30
CA ILE A 50 17.35 9.69 -8.43
C ILE A 50 18.66 9.14 -7.87
N ALA A 51 18.65 8.50 -6.70
CA ALA A 51 19.85 7.91 -6.10
C ALA A 51 20.47 6.84 -7.00
N PHE A 52 19.65 6.00 -7.65
CA PHE A 52 20.12 5.01 -8.61
C PHE A 52 20.80 5.65 -9.82
N ILE A 53 20.18 6.70 -10.38
CA ILE A 53 20.77 7.47 -11.48
C ILE A 53 22.11 8.11 -11.07
N LEU A 54 22.18 8.69 -9.87
CA LEU A 54 23.39 9.37 -9.38
C LEU A 54 24.51 8.40 -9.01
N LEU A 55 24.19 7.19 -8.56
CA LEU A 55 25.16 6.15 -8.23
C LEU A 55 25.60 5.32 -9.44
N GLY A 56 25.00 5.55 -10.62
CA GLY A 56 25.31 4.81 -11.84
C GLY A 56 24.92 3.34 -11.77
N LEU A 57 23.93 2.98 -10.95
CA LEU A 57 23.44 1.61 -10.83
C LEU A 57 22.70 1.21 -12.12
N GLY A 58 23.05 0.04 -12.65
CA GLY A 58 22.48 -0.50 -13.89
C GLY A 58 21.18 -1.26 -13.68
N GLU A 59 20.59 -1.75 -14.77
CA GLU A 59 19.38 -2.59 -14.73
C GLU A 59 19.62 -3.87 -13.89
N ASP A 60 20.78 -4.51 -14.05
CA ASP A 60 21.20 -5.71 -13.32
C ASP A 60 21.27 -5.49 -11.78
N ASP A 61 21.57 -4.27 -11.33
CA ASP A 61 21.63 -3.95 -9.89
C ASP A 61 20.21 -3.82 -9.29
N ILE A 62 19.25 -3.35 -10.11
CA ILE A 62 17.86 -3.14 -9.73
C ILE A 62 17.08 -4.46 -9.72
N THR A 63 17.30 -5.32 -10.71
CA THR A 63 16.64 -6.63 -10.80
C THR A 63 17.28 -7.68 -9.91
N GLY A 64 18.57 -7.51 -9.62
CA GLY A 64 19.35 -8.34 -8.71
C GLY A 64 19.39 -7.81 -7.27
N SER A 65 20.57 -7.34 -6.84
CA SER A 65 20.93 -7.19 -5.42
C SER A 65 20.10 -6.16 -4.66
N TRP A 66 19.76 -5.03 -5.29
CA TRP A 66 19.02 -3.95 -4.62
C TRP A 66 17.50 -4.05 -4.79
N GLY A 67 17.04 -4.84 -5.74
CA GLY A 67 15.61 -5.06 -5.98
C GLY A 67 14.91 -5.65 -4.77
N TYR A 68 15.46 -6.72 -4.18
CA TYR A 68 14.82 -7.41 -3.06
C TYR A 68 14.69 -6.55 -1.79
N PRO A 69 15.74 -5.84 -1.33
CA PRO A 69 15.61 -4.87 -0.24
C PRO A 69 14.55 -3.79 -0.53
N MET A 70 14.51 -3.27 -1.75
CA MET A 70 13.55 -2.23 -2.14
C MET A 70 12.12 -2.77 -2.15
N LEU A 71 11.91 -3.97 -2.73
CA LEU A 71 10.64 -4.68 -2.71
C LEU A 71 10.15 -4.87 -1.27
N TRP A 72 11.03 -5.26 -0.36
CA TRP A 72 10.70 -5.47 1.05
C TRP A 72 10.20 -4.16 1.70
N VAL A 73 10.94 -3.07 1.56
CA VAL A 73 10.57 -1.78 2.15
C VAL A 73 9.23 -1.28 1.59
N ILE A 74 9.07 -1.29 0.26
CA ILE A 74 7.85 -0.78 -0.38
C ILE A 74 6.64 -1.65 0.00
N SER A 75 6.79 -2.97 0.00
CA SER A 75 5.72 -3.90 0.37
C SER A 75 5.26 -3.70 1.82
N GLY A 76 6.21 -3.49 2.73
CA GLY A 76 5.91 -3.23 4.15
C GLY A 76 5.23 -1.88 4.37
N LEU A 77 5.75 -0.81 3.76
CA LEU A 77 5.16 0.53 3.82
C LEU A 77 3.73 0.54 3.26
N ARG A 78 3.52 -0.14 2.13
CA ARG A 78 2.19 -0.31 1.52
C ARG A 78 1.24 -1.04 2.47
N ALA A 79 1.66 -2.17 3.04
CA ALA A 79 0.83 -2.95 3.97
C ALA A 79 0.51 -2.20 5.27
N SER A 80 1.39 -1.29 5.70
CA SER A 80 1.15 -0.43 6.86
C SER A 80 0.16 0.72 6.61
N SER A 81 -0.20 0.97 5.34
CA SER A 81 -1.06 2.09 4.94
C SER A 81 -2.51 1.62 4.81
N VAL A 82 -3.38 2.11 5.70
CA VAL A 82 -4.79 1.67 5.88
C VAL A 82 -5.69 1.93 4.66
N ILE A 83 -5.32 2.85 3.74
CA ILE A 83 -6.22 3.35 2.68
C ILE A 83 -5.46 3.60 1.38
N LEU A 84 -4.59 2.67 0.98
CA LEU A 84 -3.97 2.72 -0.34
C LEU A 84 -4.56 1.63 -1.25
N PRO A 85 -5.46 1.97 -2.19
CA PRO A 85 -5.81 1.08 -3.29
C PRO A 85 -4.68 1.06 -4.33
N ILE A 86 -3.44 0.81 -3.90
CA ILE A 86 -2.42 0.28 -4.78
C ILE A 86 -2.82 -1.19 -4.92
N PRO A 87 -3.11 -1.70 -6.14
CA PRO A 87 -3.38 -3.12 -6.34
C PRO A 87 -2.19 -3.90 -5.77
N GLY A 88 -2.32 -4.41 -4.54
CA GLY A 88 -1.15 -4.84 -3.74
C GLY A 88 -0.41 -6.01 -4.38
N GLY A 89 -1.14 -6.83 -5.14
CA GLY A 89 -0.55 -7.88 -5.95
C GLY A 89 0.27 -7.35 -7.13
N GLY A 90 -0.01 -6.16 -7.66
CA GLY A 90 0.63 -5.62 -8.86
C GLY A 90 2.14 -5.44 -8.70
N LEU A 91 2.60 -4.93 -7.56
CA LEU A 91 4.04 -4.82 -7.27
C LEU A 91 4.71 -6.20 -7.21
N THR A 92 4.10 -7.16 -6.52
CA THR A 92 4.63 -8.52 -6.37
C THR A 92 4.59 -9.30 -7.69
N ILE A 93 3.56 -9.09 -8.52
CA ILE A 93 3.45 -9.64 -9.88
C ILE A 93 4.56 -9.06 -10.76
N ALA A 94 4.72 -7.73 -10.78
CA ALA A 94 5.78 -7.08 -11.55
C ALA A 94 7.17 -7.56 -11.12
N ALA A 95 7.43 -7.62 -9.82
CA ALA A 95 8.65 -8.17 -9.27
C ALA A 95 8.88 -9.63 -9.70
N GLY A 96 7.84 -10.45 -9.72
CA GLY A 96 7.92 -11.83 -10.22
C GLY A 96 8.27 -11.93 -11.71
N ALA A 97 7.86 -10.94 -12.51
CA ALA A 97 8.14 -10.89 -13.95
C ALA A 97 9.53 -10.35 -14.29
N THR A 98 10.13 -9.52 -13.44
CA THR A 98 11.34 -8.75 -13.80
C THR A 98 12.56 -9.00 -12.93
N MET A 99 12.43 -9.68 -11.78
CA MET A 99 13.57 -9.88 -10.87
C MET A 99 14.38 -11.12 -11.20
N ASP A 100 15.67 -11.06 -10.87
CA ASP A 100 16.59 -12.18 -11.04
C ASP A 100 16.51 -13.18 -9.88
N PRO A 101 16.87 -14.46 -10.11
CA PRO A 101 16.98 -15.44 -9.04
C PRO A 101 17.97 -14.99 -7.96
N LEU A 102 17.55 -15.04 -6.69
CA LEU A 102 18.39 -14.64 -5.57
C LEU A 102 19.09 -15.87 -4.96
N TRP A 103 20.42 -15.94 -5.04
CA TRP A 103 21.23 -17.01 -4.44
C TRP A 103 20.79 -18.44 -4.83
N GLY A 104 20.34 -18.62 -6.08
CA GLY A 104 19.84 -19.91 -6.59
C GLY A 104 18.41 -20.26 -6.15
N ILE A 105 17.72 -19.36 -5.45
CA ILE A 105 16.30 -19.50 -5.11
C ILE A 105 15.48 -19.05 -6.33
N PRO A 106 14.48 -19.84 -6.77
CA PRO A 106 13.58 -19.45 -7.86
C PRO A 106 12.88 -18.11 -7.58
N VAL A 107 12.75 -17.27 -8.60
CA VAL A 107 12.19 -15.91 -8.51
C VAL A 107 10.86 -15.88 -7.75
N PRO A 108 9.84 -16.73 -8.04
CA PRO A 108 8.57 -16.67 -7.32
C PRO A 108 8.69 -16.89 -5.81
N ILE A 109 9.64 -17.75 -5.40
CA ILE A 109 9.88 -18.06 -3.98
C ILE A 109 10.61 -16.89 -3.33
N ALA A 110 11.68 -16.39 -3.95
CA ALA A 110 12.46 -15.28 -3.41
C ALA A 110 11.60 -14.01 -3.26
N VAL A 111 10.84 -13.65 -4.30
CA VAL A 111 9.93 -12.50 -4.31
C VAL A 111 8.81 -12.70 -3.28
N GLY A 112 8.19 -13.87 -3.26
CA GLY A 112 7.08 -14.18 -2.33
C GLY A 112 7.49 -14.15 -0.86
N VAL A 113 8.66 -14.67 -0.51
CA VAL A 113 9.22 -14.60 0.85
C VAL A 113 9.55 -13.16 1.24
N THR A 114 10.17 -12.42 0.32
CA THR A 114 10.56 -11.02 0.55
C THR A 114 9.33 -10.13 0.75
N ALA A 115 8.41 -10.10 -0.21
CA ALA A 115 7.19 -9.30 -0.12
C ALA A 115 6.30 -9.77 1.04
N GLY A 116 6.10 -11.09 1.19
CA GLY A 116 5.22 -11.65 2.21
C GLY A 116 5.69 -11.38 3.64
N SER A 117 7.01 -11.44 3.89
CA SER A 117 7.57 -11.10 5.20
C SER A 117 7.41 -9.61 5.53
N ALA A 118 7.72 -8.73 4.58
CA ALA A 118 7.49 -7.30 4.70
C ALA A 118 6.02 -6.94 4.97
N GLU A 119 5.11 -7.50 4.16
CA GLU A 119 3.67 -7.26 4.33
C GLU A 119 3.21 -7.70 5.71
N SER A 120 3.59 -8.89 6.15
CA SER A 120 3.20 -9.41 7.47
C SER A 120 3.60 -8.50 8.64
N LEU A 121 4.70 -7.74 8.49
CA LEU A 121 5.10 -6.74 9.46
C LEU A 121 4.23 -5.46 9.38
N GLY A 122 3.92 -5.00 8.18
CA GLY A 122 3.01 -3.85 7.98
C GLY A 122 1.61 -4.10 8.55
N GLU A 123 1.13 -5.34 8.47
CA GLU A 123 -0.18 -5.77 8.96
C GLU A 123 -0.34 -5.73 10.49
N PHE A 124 0.75 -5.58 11.26
CA PHE A 124 0.64 -5.34 12.70
C PHE A 124 -0.09 -4.04 13.04
N THR A 125 -0.08 -3.06 12.13
CA THR A 125 -0.81 -1.80 12.31
C THR A 125 -2.30 -2.05 12.54
N GLY A 126 -2.94 -2.92 11.75
CA GLY A 126 -4.33 -3.33 11.92
C GLY A 126 -4.57 -4.08 13.23
N TYR A 127 -3.64 -4.96 13.63
CA TYR A 127 -3.71 -5.64 14.92
C TYR A 127 -3.70 -4.64 16.10
N TRP A 128 -2.77 -3.68 16.10
CA TRP A 128 -2.69 -2.67 17.15
C TRP A 128 -3.86 -1.69 17.14
N ALA A 129 -4.40 -1.36 15.96
CA ALA A 129 -5.63 -0.61 15.85
C ALA A 129 -6.78 -1.37 16.55
N GLY A 130 -6.89 -2.68 16.34
CA GLY A 130 -7.87 -3.53 17.01
C GLY A 130 -7.73 -3.56 18.54
N VAL A 131 -6.50 -3.65 19.05
CA VAL A 131 -6.23 -3.64 20.50
C VAL A 131 -6.78 -2.38 21.18
N ASN A 132 -6.65 -1.23 20.53
CA ASN A 132 -7.03 0.07 21.10
C ASN A 132 -8.45 0.54 20.73
N SER A 133 -9.03 0.04 19.64
CA SER A 133 -10.26 0.62 19.05
C SER A 133 -11.30 -0.40 18.58
N GLY A 134 -11.12 -1.70 18.88
CA GLY A 134 -11.99 -2.78 18.38
C GLY A 134 -13.49 -2.63 18.66
N LYS A 135 -13.89 -1.86 19.70
CA LYS A 135 -15.29 -1.57 20.02
C LYS A 135 -16.01 -0.72 18.96
N LEU A 136 -15.29 0.07 18.18
CA LEU A 136 -15.87 0.92 17.12
C LEU A 136 -16.33 0.12 15.89
N MET A 137 -15.90 -1.15 15.78
CA MET A 137 -16.25 -2.05 14.67
C MET A 137 -17.40 -3.01 15.02
N GLU A 138 -17.86 -3.01 16.28
CA GLU A 138 -18.98 -3.85 16.73
C GLU A 138 -20.27 -3.51 15.96
N GLY A 139 -21.06 -4.54 15.66
CA GLY A 139 -22.30 -4.40 14.86
C GLY A 139 -22.10 -4.52 13.35
N ARG A 140 -20.85 -4.52 12.84
CA ARG A 140 -20.57 -4.83 11.42
C ARG A 140 -20.61 -6.34 11.18
N ARG A 141 -21.44 -6.79 10.23
CA ARG A 141 -21.64 -8.22 9.91
C ARG A 141 -20.33 -8.96 9.63
N LEU A 142 -19.45 -8.38 8.81
CA LEU A 142 -18.17 -8.99 8.44
C LEU A 142 -17.24 -9.15 9.65
N TYR A 143 -17.12 -8.11 10.47
CA TYR A 143 -16.33 -8.12 11.70
C TYR A 143 -16.80 -9.23 12.66
N GLU A 144 -18.11 -9.36 12.90
CA GLU A 144 -18.66 -10.39 13.78
C GLU A 144 -18.52 -11.82 13.23
N VAL A 145 -18.52 -12.00 11.90
CA VAL A 145 -18.23 -13.30 11.27
C VAL A 145 -16.78 -13.68 11.54
N ILE A 146 -15.83 -12.80 11.22
CA ILE A 146 -14.40 -13.06 11.38
C ILE A 146 -14.06 -13.27 12.87
N ARG A 147 -14.61 -12.45 13.77
CA ARG A 147 -14.43 -12.60 15.22
C ARG A 147 -14.89 -13.97 15.73
N ARG A 148 -16.00 -14.51 15.20
CA ARG A 148 -16.46 -15.87 15.53
C ARG A 148 -15.49 -16.95 15.04
N TRP A 149 -14.89 -16.78 13.87
CA TRP A 149 -13.89 -17.71 13.34
C TRP A 149 -12.60 -17.68 14.17
N ILE A 150 -12.13 -16.47 14.51
CA ILE A 150 -10.97 -16.26 15.38
C ILE A 150 -11.16 -16.93 16.75
N LYS A 151 -12.35 -16.83 17.35
CA LYS A 151 -12.66 -17.50 18.63
C LYS A 151 -12.56 -19.03 18.56
N LYS A 152 -12.85 -19.62 17.40
CA LYS A 152 -12.80 -21.08 17.21
C LYS A 152 -11.41 -21.57 16.87
N ALA A 153 -10.73 -20.88 15.95
CA ALA A 153 -9.46 -21.32 15.37
C ALA A 153 -8.65 -20.10 14.92
N PRO A 154 -7.94 -19.40 15.82
CA PRO A 154 -7.27 -18.14 15.50
C PRO A 154 -6.17 -18.30 14.44
N PHE A 155 -5.35 -19.36 14.54
CA PHE A 155 -4.27 -19.60 13.58
C PHE A 155 -4.79 -19.88 12.16
N PRO A 156 -5.66 -20.89 11.92
CA PRO A 156 -6.20 -21.13 10.57
C PRO A 156 -6.98 -19.94 10.02
N THR A 157 -7.73 -19.24 10.87
CA THR A 157 -8.49 -18.06 10.44
C THR A 157 -7.55 -16.98 9.90
N MET A 158 -6.50 -16.64 10.65
CA MET A 158 -5.56 -15.59 10.22
C MET A 158 -4.72 -16.02 9.01
N PHE A 159 -4.34 -17.30 8.93
CA PHE A 159 -3.65 -17.85 7.77
C PHE A 159 -4.49 -17.73 6.50
N VAL A 160 -5.76 -18.14 6.53
CA VAL A 160 -6.66 -18.02 5.37
C VAL A 160 -6.94 -16.56 5.04
N MET A 161 -7.17 -15.73 6.06
CA MET A 161 -7.41 -14.29 5.84
C MET A 161 -6.22 -13.62 5.18
N ALA A 162 -4.98 -14.05 5.41
CA ALA A 162 -3.80 -13.45 4.77
C ALA A 162 -3.80 -13.56 3.24
N PHE A 163 -4.54 -14.51 2.67
CA PHE A 163 -4.77 -14.61 1.22
C PHE A 163 -5.81 -13.60 0.70
N ALA A 164 -6.65 -13.06 1.58
CA ALA A 164 -7.70 -12.12 1.21
C ALA A 164 -7.14 -10.78 0.70
N PRO A 165 -7.89 -10.06 -0.17
CA PRO A 165 -7.56 -8.68 -0.51
C PRO A 165 -7.37 -7.82 0.75
N SER A 166 -6.46 -6.84 0.70
CA SER A 166 -6.08 -6.03 1.88
C SER A 166 -7.28 -5.47 2.66
N PRO A 167 -8.32 -4.87 2.04
CA PRO A 167 -9.47 -4.36 2.80
C PRO A 167 -10.19 -5.41 3.66
N LEU A 168 -10.21 -6.67 3.21
CA LEU A 168 -10.79 -7.77 3.97
C LEU A 168 -9.85 -8.24 5.08
N PHE A 169 -8.54 -8.29 4.81
CA PHE A 169 -7.54 -8.60 5.83
C PHE A 169 -7.49 -7.52 6.92
N ASP A 170 -7.61 -6.24 6.59
CA ASP A 170 -7.58 -5.13 7.57
C ASP A 170 -8.65 -5.31 8.65
N VAL A 171 -9.87 -5.70 8.25
CA VAL A 171 -10.96 -6.03 9.17
C VAL A 171 -10.59 -7.24 10.03
N ALA A 172 -9.93 -8.25 9.46
CA ALA A 172 -9.47 -9.43 10.19
C ALA A 172 -8.35 -9.09 11.19
N GLY A 173 -7.40 -8.24 10.82
CA GLY A 173 -6.33 -7.74 11.68
C GLY A 173 -6.90 -6.99 12.89
N ILE A 174 -7.83 -6.07 12.65
CA ILE A 174 -8.56 -5.36 13.71
C ILE A 174 -9.33 -6.34 14.60
N ALA A 175 -10.05 -7.30 14.03
CA ALA A 175 -10.78 -8.31 14.79
C ALA A 175 -9.85 -9.18 15.65
N ALA A 176 -8.68 -9.55 15.14
CA ALA A 176 -7.67 -10.31 15.88
C ALA A 176 -7.08 -9.51 17.04
N GLY A 177 -6.77 -8.23 16.83
CA GLY A 177 -6.33 -7.31 17.86
C GLY A 177 -7.36 -7.09 18.96
N ALA A 178 -8.62 -6.87 18.56
CA ALA A 178 -9.75 -6.70 19.48
C ALA A 178 -10.02 -7.96 20.32
N ALA A 179 -9.82 -9.15 19.74
CA ALA A 179 -9.88 -10.43 20.43
C ALA A 179 -8.62 -10.77 21.24
N ARG A 180 -7.58 -9.91 21.20
CA ARG A 180 -6.27 -10.11 21.83
C ARG A 180 -5.65 -11.47 21.49
N VAL A 181 -5.70 -11.87 20.22
CA VAL A 181 -5.06 -13.09 19.75
C VAL A 181 -3.56 -13.05 20.08
N PRO A 182 -3.00 -14.03 20.79
CA PRO A 182 -1.58 -14.02 21.14
C PRO A 182 -0.69 -13.84 19.89
N ILE A 183 0.31 -12.96 19.96
CA ILE A 183 1.20 -12.65 18.81
C ILE A 183 1.88 -13.91 18.26
N ARG A 184 2.24 -14.85 19.14
CA ARG A 184 2.79 -16.18 18.77
C ARG A 184 1.87 -17.05 17.91
N ILE A 185 0.58 -16.72 17.86
CA ILE A 185 -0.43 -17.39 17.02
C ILE A 185 -0.71 -16.52 15.79
N PHE A 186 -0.93 -15.23 16.00
CA PHE A 186 -1.25 -14.28 14.95
C PHE A 186 -0.12 -14.17 13.91
N TYR A 187 1.11 -13.86 14.36
CA TYR A 187 2.21 -13.53 13.47
C TYR A 187 2.63 -14.68 12.56
N PRO A 188 2.89 -15.91 13.07
CA PRO A 188 3.27 -17.01 12.18
C PRO A 188 2.16 -17.37 11.18
N ALA A 189 0.88 -17.25 11.58
CA ALA A 189 -0.24 -17.50 10.67
C ALA A 189 -0.26 -16.50 9.51
N ILE A 190 -0.14 -15.20 9.80
CA ILE A 190 -0.16 -14.18 8.75
C ILE A 190 1.11 -14.19 7.91
N LEU A 191 2.28 -14.48 8.51
CA LEU A 191 3.55 -14.59 7.80
C LEU A 191 3.49 -15.69 6.75
N LEU A 192 3.09 -16.90 7.15
CA LEU A 192 2.98 -18.03 6.23
C LEU A 192 1.96 -17.77 5.12
N GLY A 193 0.81 -17.19 5.47
CA GLY A 193 -0.22 -16.88 4.47
C GLY A 193 0.20 -15.77 3.50
N LYS A 194 0.88 -14.72 3.98
CA LYS A 194 1.40 -13.63 3.14
C LYS A 194 2.53 -14.09 2.24
N ILE A 195 3.42 -14.96 2.73
CA ILE A 195 4.43 -15.60 1.88
C ILE A 195 3.74 -16.46 0.81
N GLY A 196 2.80 -17.31 1.19
CA GLY A 196 2.07 -18.15 0.22
C GLY A 196 1.35 -17.33 -0.85
N ARG A 197 0.63 -16.28 -0.45
CA ARG A 197 0.01 -15.33 -1.39
C ARG A 197 1.05 -14.63 -2.26
N GLY A 198 2.16 -14.20 -1.68
CA GLY A 198 3.25 -13.54 -2.40
C GLY A 198 3.85 -14.43 -3.48
N ILE A 199 4.08 -15.71 -3.17
CA ILE A 199 4.57 -16.71 -4.12
C ILE A 199 3.60 -16.88 -5.28
N LEU A 200 2.29 -16.99 -5.01
CA LEU A 200 1.28 -17.13 -6.06
C LEU A 200 1.25 -15.92 -6.99
N MET A 201 1.34 -14.70 -6.42
CA MET A 201 1.36 -13.46 -7.19
C MET A 201 2.64 -13.32 -8.02
N ALA A 202 3.80 -13.64 -7.43
CA ALA A 202 5.07 -13.60 -8.14
C ALA A 202 5.13 -14.66 -9.26
N ALA A 203 4.63 -15.87 -9.00
CA ALA A 203 4.52 -16.91 -10.02
C ALA A 203 3.60 -16.49 -11.17
N ALA A 204 2.48 -15.83 -10.87
CA ALA A 204 1.60 -15.29 -11.90
C ALA A 204 2.34 -14.27 -12.78
N GLY A 205 3.16 -13.40 -12.21
CA GLY A 205 4.01 -12.49 -12.96
C GLY A 205 5.03 -13.21 -13.83
N PHE A 206 5.80 -14.11 -13.23
CA PHE A 206 6.87 -14.88 -13.87
C PHE A 206 6.38 -15.67 -15.09
N TYR A 207 5.29 -16.43 -14.95
CA TYR A 207 4.76 -17.21 -16.07
C TYR A 207 3.98 -16.38 -17.08
N ALA A 208 3.36 -15.27 -16.65
CA ALA A 208 2.66 -14.39 -17.58
C ALA A 208 3.63 -13.59 -18.46
N SER A 209 4.80 -13.17 -17.93
CA SER A 209 5.80 -12.46 -18.73
C SER A 209 6.33 -13.33 -19.86
N ASP A 210 6.69 -14.59 -19.57
CA ASP A 210 7.17 -15.53 -20.58
C ASP A 210 6.12 -15.71 -21.69
N PHE A 211 4.86 -15.94 -21.30
CA PHE A 211 3.76 -16.07 -22.25
C PHE A 211 3.54 -14.80 -23.09
N LEU A 212 3.63 -13.62 -22.47
CA LEU A 212 3.42 -12.34 -23.17
C LEU A 212 4.54 -12.05 -24.15
N ILE A 213 5.79 -12.36 -23.80
CA ILE A 213 6.95 -12.22 -24.70
C ILE A 213 6.77 -13.13 -25.91
N ASP A 214 6.46 -14.42 -25.68
CA ASP A 214 6.22 -15.38 -26.76
C ASP A 214 5.09 -14.92 -27.69
N LEU A 215 4.01 -14.36 -27.12
CA LEU A 215 2.89 -13.83 -27.89
C LEU A 215 3.28 -12.59 -28.70
N PHE A 216 4.05 -11.67 -28.13
CA PHE A 216 4.52 -10.46 -28.82
C PHE A 216 5.41 -10.80 -30.01
N ASP A 217 6.34 -11.75 -29.82
CA ASP A 217 7.22 -12.25 -30.86
C ASP A 217 6.42 -12.92 -31.98
N THR A 218 5.39 -13.70 -31.61
CA THR A 218 4.50 -14.36 -32.58
C THR A 218 3.67 -13.36 -33.40
N LEU A 219 3.31 -12.22 -32.83
CA LEU A 219 2.45 -11.21 -33.47
C LEU A 219 3.23 -10.15 -34.29
N GLU A 220 4.56 -10.30 -34.45
CA GLU A 220 5.45 -9.32 -35.10
C GLU A 220 5.24 -7.87 -34.63
N LEU A 221 4.93 -7.68 -33.34
CA LEU A 221 4.78 -6.35 -32.73
C LEU A 221 6.13 -5.66 -32.48
N GLN A 222 7.14 -5.90 -33.33
CA GLN A 222 8.48 -5.30 -33.24
C GLN A 222 8.42 -3.77 -33.27
N PHE A 223 7.44 -3.20 -33.97
CA PHE A 223 7.21 -1.76 -33.93
C PHE A 223 6.88 -1.24 -32.53
N VAL A 224 6.20 -2.04 -31.69
CA VAL A 224 5.87 -1.66 -30.31
C VAL A 224 7.10 -1.74 -29.41
N SER A 225 7.94 -2.78 -29.55
CA SER A 225 9.20 -2.85 -28.79
C SER A 225 10.13 -1.70 -29.15
N ASP A 226 10.29 -1.41 -30.44
CA ASP A 226 11.14 -0.30 -30.91
C ASP A 226 10.62 1.06 -30.42
N LEU A 227 9.29 1.23 -30.35
CA LEU A 227 8.68 2.43 -29.79
C LEU A 227 8.93 2.55 -28.28
N LEU A 228 8.85 1.45 -27.54
CA LEU A 228 9.11 1.42 -26.10
C LEU A 228 10.59 1.66 -25.77
N ASP A 229 11.51 1.18 -26.60
CA ASP A 229 12.95 1.40 -26.41
C ASP A 229 13.45 2.76 -26.92
N SER A 230 12.59 3.48 -27.64
CA SER A 230 12.93 4.78 -28.20
C SER A 230 13.29 5.83 -27.14
N TRP A 231 14.16 6.77 -27.53
CA TRP A 231 14.49 7.95 -26.72
C TRP A 231 13.24 8.78 -26.37
N LEU A 232 12.19 8.72 -27.20
CA LEU A 232 10.93 9.41 -26.99
C LEU A 232 10.20 8.84 -25.77
N TRP A 233 10.15 7.52 -25.62
CA TRP A 233 9.50 6.87 -24.47
C TRP A 233 10.23 7.19 -23.17
N ARG A 234 11.57 7.12 -23.17
CA ARG A 234 12.41 7.52 -22.03
C ARG A 234 12.20 8.99 -21.65
N ALA A 235 12.06 9.88 -22.64
CA ALA A 235 11.77 11.29 -22.41
C ALA A 235 10.38 11.51 -21.78
N ILE A 236 9.36 10.78 -22.23
CA ILE A 236 8.00 10.85 -21.64
C ILE A 236 8.03 10.43 -20.16
N ILE A 237 8.69 9.32 -19.83
CA ILE A 237 8.84 8.86 -18.45
C ILE A 237 9.57 9.91 -17.60
N GLY A 238 10.65 10.50 -18.13
CA GLY A 238 11.39 11.57 -17.46
C GLY A 238 10.54 12.80 -17.15
N ILE A 239 9.70 13.24 -18.11
CA ILE A 239 8.77 14.37 -17.92
C ILE A 239 7.74 14.05 -16.82
N VAL A 240 7.17 12.84 -16.83
CA VAL A 240 6.20 12.42 -15.81
C VAL A 240 6.84 12.43 -14.42
N ALA A 241 8.06 11.90 -14.29
CA ALA A 241 8.80 11.91 -13.03
C ALA A 241 9.06 13.33 -12.51
N LEU A 242 9.47 14.26 -13.39
CA LEU A 242 9.66 15.67 -13.04
C LEU A 242 8.37 16.34 -12.56
N ILE A 243 7.24 16.06 -13.20
CA ILE A 243 5.93 16.56 -12.78
C ILE A 243 5.55 16.01 -11.39
N SER A 244 5.76 14.72 -11.14
CA SER A 244 5.51 14.12 -9.83
C SER A 244 6.34 14.78 -8.72
N ILE A 245 7.63 15.08 -8.98
CA ILE A 245 8.51 15.81 -8.06
C ILE A 245 8.00 17.24 -7.82
N ALA A 246 7.58 17.94 -8.88
CA ALA A 246 7.07 19.31 -8.75
C ALA A 246 5.79 19.37 -7.90
N VAL A 247 4.83 18.46 -8.16
CA VAL A 247 3.60 18.32 -7.38
C VAL A 247 3.91 18.07 -5.90
N LEU A 248 4.87 17.20 -5.64
CA LEU A 248 5.31 16.90 -4.30
C LEU A 248 5.91 18.12 -3.58
N VAL A 249 6.78 18.88 -4.24
CA VAL A 249 7.38 20.11 -3.68
C VAL A 249 6.28 21.12 -3.33
N VAL A 250 5.27 21.26 -4.18
CA VAL A 250 4.11 22.11 -3.92
C VAL A 250 3.33 21.61 -2.69
N ALA A 251 3.07 20.31 -2.60
CA ALA A 251 2.39 19.71 -1.45
C ALA A 251 3.14 19.94 -0.13
N LEU A 252 4.46 19.78 -0.13
CA LEU A 252 5.30 20.03 1.04
C LEU A 252 5.31 21.51 1.44
N ARG A 253 5.38 22.43 0.47
CA ARG A 253 5.29 23.87 0.73
C ARG A 253 3.95 24.25 1.35
N GLU A 254 2.86 23.67 0.85
CA GLU A 254 1.52 23.94 1.35
C GLU A 254 1.31 23.37 2.76
N ALA A 255 1.83 22.17 3.04
CA ALA A 255 1.79 21.58 4.37
C ALA A 255 2.58 22.41 5.40
N ARG A 256 3.74 22.95 5.01
CA ARG A 256 4.54 23.88 5.83
C ARG A 256 3.80 25.18 6.12
N LYS A 257 3.14 25.79 5.11
CA LYS A 257 2.32 27.00 5.31
C LYS A 257 1.18 26.80 6.30
N ARG A 258 0.67 25.57 6.43
CA ARG A 258 -0.44 25.23 7.32
C ARG A 258 0.00 24.76 8.71
N ASN A 259 1.29 24.84 9.05
CA ASN A 259 1.88 24.28 10.29
C ASN A 259 1.49 22.82 10.54
N LEU A 260 1.37 22.02 9.46
CA LEU A 260 1.07 20.58 9.57
C LEU A 260 2.35 19.73 9.69
N ILE A 261 3.50 20.34 9.43
CA ILE A 261 4.87 19.80 9.54
C ILE A 261 5.83 20.94 9.84
#